data_AF-A0A8C6TCT9-F1
#
_entry.id   AF-A0A8C6TCT9-F1
#
_cell.length_a   1.000
_cell.length_b   1.000
_cell.length_c   1.000
_cell.angle_alpha   90.00
_cell.angle_beta   90.00
_cell.angle_gamma   90.00
#
_symmetry.space_group_name_H-M   'P 1'
#
loop_
_entity.id
_entity.type
_entity.pdbx_description
1 polymer ?
#
loop_
_entity_poly.entity_id
_entity_poly.type
_entity_poly.pdbx_seq_one_letter_code
_entity_poly.pdbx_strand_id
1 'polypeptide(L)'
;MMPIWFTFNLDIVTTYIQDQHEDCLYLNIYVPTEDGEVPFKKLNEDLSDNDGDEDEDIRDTGAKPVMVYIHGGSYMEGTGNMIDGSVLASYGNVIVITFNYRVGVLGFLSTGDQAAKGNYGLLDQIQALRWISENIGFFGGDSNRITVFGSGIGASCVSLLTLSHHSEGLFHRAIIQSGSALSSWAVNYQPVKYTRLLAEKVGCNVLDTLDMVDCLRKKSSRELVEQDIQPARYHVAFGPVIDGDVIPDDPEILMEQGEFLNYDIMLGVNQGEGLRFVENVVDSEDGVSGNDFDFSVSCIRIGPTGTTQKQGAKLWCLQW
;
A
#
# COMPACT_ATOMS: atom_id res chain seq x y z
N MET A 1 -12.60 -0.99 -1.61
CA MET A 1 -13.41 -0.03 -2.39
C MET A 1 -12.44 0.77 -3.24
N MET A 2 -12.64 0.88 -4.55
CA MET A 2 -11.73 1.65 -5.41
C MET A 2 -11.82 3.14 -5.09
N PRO A 3 -10.71 3.92 -5.17
CA PRO A 3 -10.78 5.37 -5.05
C PRO A 3 -11.77 5.95 -6.07
N ILE A 4 -12.57 6.93 -5.66
CA ILE A 4 -13.64 7.51 -6.50
C ILE A 4 -13.09 7.96 -7.87
N TRP A 5 -11.91 8.58 -7.90
CA TRP A 5 -11.27 9.02 -9.13
C TRP A 5 -10.94 7.88 -10.11
N PHE A 6 -10.67 6.66 -9.61
CA PHE A 6 -10.41 5.46 -10.42
C PHE A 6 -11.65 5.03 -11.21
N THR A 7 -12.82 5.09 -10.56
CA THR A 7 -14.09 4.71 -11.18
C THR A 7 -14.64 5.74 -12.16
N PHE A 8 -14.24 7.01 -12.06
CA PHE A 8 -14.70 8.07 -12.97
C PHE A 8 -13.87 8.22 -14.25
N ASN A 9 -12.69 7.58 -14.33
CA ASN A 9 -11.77 7.68 -15.47
C ASN A 9 -11.36 6.30 -16.01
N LEU A 10 -12.32 5.39 -16.14
CA LEU A 10 -12.07 4.01 -16.59
C LEU A 10 -11.34 3.96 -17.94
N ASP A 11 -11.62 4.87 -18.87
CA ASP A 11 -10.93 4.92 -20.17
C ASP A 11 -9.43 5.21 -20.03
N ILE A 12 -9.05 6.11 -19.12
CA ILE A 12 -7.64 6.44 -18.82
C ILE A 12 -6.99 5.29 -18.07
N VAL A 13 -7.67 4.71 -17.08
CA VAL A 13 -7.16 3.54 -16.36
C VAL A 13 -6.88 2.39 -17.34
N THR A 14 -7.78 2.19 -18.31
CA THR A 14 -7.65 1.14 -19.33
C THR A 14 -6.35 1.29 -20.13
N THR A 15 -5.91 2.51 -20.48
CA THR A 15 -4.65 2.68 -21.22
C THR A 15 -3.42 2.26 -20.42
N TYR A 16 -3.46 2.37 -19.09
CA TYR A 16 -2.35 1.93 -18.22
C TYR A 16 -2.31 0.42 -17.98
N ILE A 17 -3.42 -0.29 -18.17
CA ILE A 17 -3.54 -1.73 -17.85
C ILE A 17 -3.79 -2.60 -19.09
N GLN A 18 -3.61 -2.05 -20.30
CA GLN A 18 -3.78 -2.80 -21.56
C GLN A 18 -2.67 -3.84 -21.78
N ASP A 19 -1.45 -3.54 -21.36
CA ASP A 19 -0.30 -4.43 -21.51
C ASP A 19 0.01 -5.10 -20.18
N GLN A 20 -0.47 -6.34 -20.01
CA GLN A 20 -0.34 -7.09 -18.76
C GLN A 20 0.57 -8.30 -18.96
N HIS A 21 1.54 -8.45 -18.05
CA HIS A 21 2.45 -9.59 -18.04
C HIS A 21 2.76 -10.01 -16.60
N GLU A 22 3.11 -11.29 -16.38
CA GLU A 22 3.50 -11.80 -15.05
C GLU A 22 4.88 -11.26 -14.62
N ASP A 23 5.76 -11.02 -15.59
CA ASP A 23 6.94 -10.17 -15.41
C ASP A 23 6.49 -8.70 -15.35
N CYS A 24 6.19 -8.24 -14.13
CA CYS A 24 5.68 -6.89 -13.87
C CYS A 24 6.43 -6.15 -12.75
N LEU A 25 7.49 -6.73 -12.18
CA LEU A 25 8.21 -6.18 -11.03
C LEU A 25 9.17 -5.06 -11.43
N TYR A 26 8.58 -3.92 -11.80
CA TYR A 26 9.26 -2.72 -12.24
C TYR A 26 8.94 -1.53 -11.33
N LEU A 27 9.83 -0.55 -11.31
CA LEU A 27 9.67 0.72 -10.62
C LEU A 27 10.03 1.90 -11.53
N ASN A 28 9.40 3.05 -11.27
CA ASN A 28 9.62 4.33 -11.94
C ASN A 28 10.26 5.28 -10.93
N ILE A 29 11.31 6.01 -11.34
CA ILE A 29 12.03 6.95 -10.50
C ILE A 29 11.89 8.35 -11.10
N TYR A 30 11.37 9.28 -10.30
CA TYR A 30 11.20 10.69 -10.66
C TYR A 30 12.21 11.52 -9.85
N VAL A 31 13.28 11.94 -10.53
CA VAL A 31 14.35 12.74 -9.92
C VAL A 31 14.17 14.21 -10.32
N PRO A 32 14.03 15.15 -9.37
CA PRO A 32 13.93 16.56 -9.69
C PRO A 32 15.28 17.11 -10.15
N THR A 33 15.27 17.88 -11.24
CA THR A 33 16.43 18.66 -11.69
C THR A 33 16.38 20.04 -11.04
N GLU A 34 17.50 20.53 -10.53
CA GLU A 34 17.60 21.89 -10.00
C GLU A 34 17.60 22.90 -11.16
N ASP A 35 16.58 23.75 -11.22
CA ASP A 35 16.61 24.95 -12.06
C ASP A 35 17.43 26.03 -11.34
N GLY A 36 18.71 26.15 -11.70
CA GLY A 36 19.54 27.30 -11.32
C GLY A 36 21.01 26.98 -11.17
N GLU A 37 21.83 27.65 -11.98
CA GLU A 37 23.28 27.69 -11.90
C GLU A 37 23.78 27.75 -10.45
N VAL A 38 24.50 26.72 -10.01
CA VAL A 38 25.40 26.84 -8.87
C VAL A 38 26.42 27.93 -9.25
N PRO A 39 26.48 29.09 -8.59
CA PRO A 39 27.65 29.94 -8.74
C PRO A 39 28.79 29.12 -8.15
N PHE A 40 29.74 28.75 -8.99
CA PHE A 40 31.04 28.24 -8.58
C PHE A 40 31.46 28.92 -7.27
N LYS A 41 31.38 28.21 -6.14
CA LYS A 41 32.05 28.64 -4.91
C LYS A 41 33.52 28.75 -5.31
N LYS A 42 33.98 29.99 -5.49
CA LYS A 42 35.41 30.30 -5.59
C LYS A 42 36.06 29.66 -4.38
N LEU A 43 36.87 28.64 -4.62
CA LEU A 43 37.89 28.26 -3.67
C LEU A 43 38.80 29.50 -3.50
N ASN A 44 38.80 30.05 -2.30
CA ASN A 44 39.77 30.98 -1.68
C ASN A 44 39.20 32.35 -1.28
N GLU A 45 39.59 32.73 -0.04
CA GLU A 45 39.43 34.01 0.68
C GLU A 45 38.07 34.17 1.40
N ASP A 46 37.93 34.45 2.69
CA ASP A 46 38.86 34.73 3.79
C ASP A 46 38.08 34.67 5.13
N LEU A 47 38.82 34.61 6.23
CA LEU A 47 38.38 34.71 7.63
C LEU A 47 37.54 35.97 7.92
N SER A 48 36.33 35.81 8.50
CA SER A 48 35.79 36.74 9.50
C SER A 48 34.54 36.20 10.18
N ASP A 49 34.51 36.31 11.51
CA ASP A 49 33.40 36.03 12.42
C ASP A 49 32.05 36.62 11.94
N ASN A 50 30.97 35.84 12.11
CA ASN A 50 29.63 36.37 12.36
C ASN A 50 28.75 35.30 13.02
N ASP A 51 28.36 35.60 14.26
CA ASP A 51 27.21 35.00 14.95
C ASP A 51 25.92 35.30 14.16
N GLY A 52 25.19 34.26 13.78
CA GLY A 52 23.87 34.37 13.20
C GLY A 52 23.30 32.97 12.98
N ASP A 53 22.14 32.70 13.57
CA ASP A 53 21.36 31.48 13.38
C ASP A 53 21.18 31.21 11.87
N GLU A 54 21.97 30.28 11.33
CA GLU A 54 21.74 29.75 10.00
C GLU A 54 20.55 28.79 10.10
N ASP A 55 19.37 29.28 9.73
CA ASP A 55 18.29 28.41 9.24
C ASP A 55 18.91 27.55 8.12
N GLU A 56 19.30 26.30 8.44
CA GLU A 56 19.69 25.31 7.45
C GLU A 56 18.53 25.17 6.46
N ASP A 57 18.65 25.83 5.30
CA ASP A 57 17.69 25.69 4.22
C ASP A 57 17.66 24.20 3.85
N ILE A 58 16.55 23.52 4.14
CA ILE A 58 16.30 22.08 3.88
C ILE A 58 16.55 21.71 2.40
N ARG A 59 16.69 22.72 1.54
CA ARG A 59 17.09 22.65 0.14
C ARG A 59 18.59 22.47 -0.07
N ASP A 60 19.35 22.10 0.97
CA ASP A 60 20.77 21.85 0.87
C ASP A 60 21.09 20.82 -0.22
N THR A 61 22.22 21.06 -0.90
CA THR A 61 22.84 20.34 -2.02
C THR A 61 23.23 18.87 -1.75
N GLY A 62 22.67 18.28 -0.68
CA GLY A 62 22.88 16.90 -0.26
C GLY A 62 21.93 15.89 -0.93
N ALA A 63 22.10 14.62 -0.59
CA ALA A 63 21.26 13.53 -1.06
C ALA A 63 19.79 13.78 -0.70
N LYS A 64 18.86 13.73 -1.66
CA LYS A 64 17.46 14.16 -1.51
C LYS A 64 16.61 13.13 -0.74
N PRO A 65 15.58 13.54 0.03
CA PRO A 65 14.62 12.60 0.60
C PRO A 65 13.93 11.77 -0.49
N VAL A 66 13.52 10.55 -0.14
CA VAL A 66 12.92 9.60 -1.07
C VAL A 66 11.50 9.26 -0.62
N MET A 67 10.52 9.47 -1.48
CA MET A 67 9.12 9.13 -1.24
C MET A 67 8.70 7.96 -2.12
N VAL A 68 8.32 6.85 -1.51
CA VAL A 68 7.98 5.60 -2.19
C VAL A 68 6.48 5.36 -2.10
N TYR A 69 5.79 5.43 -3.24
CA TYR A 69 4.35 5.30 -3.33
C TYR A 69 3.92 3.84 -3.57
N ILE A 70 3.04 3.34 -2.70
CA ILE A 70 2.38 2.04 -2.82
C ILE A 70 0.95 2.28 -3.31
N HIS A 71 0.66 1.84 -4.54
CA HIS A 71 -0.68 1.98 -5.11
C HIS A 71 -1.69 1.04 -4.43
N GLY A 72 -2.95 1.46 -4.39
CA GLY A 72 -4.09 0.63 -3.99
C GLY A 72 -4.70 -0.16 -5.17
N GLY A 73 -5.96 -0.57 -5.01
CA GLY A 73 -6.70 -1.36 -6.02
C GLY A 73 -7.26 -2.68 -5.48
N SER A 74 -7.77 -2.68 -4.24
CA SER A 74 -8.40 -3.87 -3.62
C SER A 74 -7.49 -5.11 -3.51
N TYR A 75 -6.17 -4.94 -3.64
CA TYR A 75 -5.17 -5.99 -3.87
C TYR A 75 -5.32 -6.77 -5.17
N MET A 76 -6.33 -6.50 -6.00
CA MET A 76 -6.67 -7.27 -7.20
C MET A 76 -6.23 -6.57 -8.49
N GLU A 77 -6.04 -5.25 -8.44
CA GLU A 77 -5.78 -4.41 -9.60
C GLU A 77 -4.91 -3.20 -9.23
N GLY A 78 -4.59 -2.37 -10.23
CA GLY A 78 -3.79 -1.16 -10.08
C GLY A 78 -2.37 -1.30 -10.59
N THR A 79 -1.70 -0.17 -10.75
CA THR A 79 -0.30 -0.10 -11.18
C THR A 79 0.32 1.18 -10.63
N GLY A 80 1.60 1.17 -10.27
CA GLY A 80 2.35 2.39 -9.91
C GLY A 80 2.39 3.42 -11.04
N ASN A 81 2.22 2.98 -12.29
CA ASN A 81 2.28 3.82 -13.49
C ASN A 81 1.14 4.83 -13.59
N MET A 82 0.04 4.62 -12.85
CA MET A 82 -1.12 5.53 -12.85
C MET A 82 -0.85 6.85 -12.11
N ILE A 83 0.24 6.92 -11.34
CA ILE A 83 0.63 8.11 -10.59
C ILE A 83 1.90 8.69 -11.20
N ASP A 84 1.78 9.90 -11.75
CA ASP A 84 2.93 10.68 -12.18
C ASP A 84 3.56 11.40 -10.97
N GLY A 85 4.76 10.98 -10.59
CA GLY A 85 5.52 11.55 -9.48
C GLY A 85 6.19 12.89 -9.78
N SER A 86 6.18 13.36 -11.03
CA SER A 86 6.98 14.51 -11.48
C SER A 86 6.67 15.81 -10.72
N VAL A 87 5.39 16.11 -10.50
CA VAL A 87 4.96 17.34 -9.82
C VAL A 87 5.40 17.33 -8.36
N LEU A 88 5.20 16.22 -7.65
CA LEU A 88 5.60 16.09 -6.26
C LEU A 88 7.13 16.12 -6.12
N ALA A 89 7.84 15.46 -7.04
CA ALA A 89 9.30 15.47 -7.06
C ALA A 89 9.86 16.89 -7.23
N SER A 90 9.35 17.62 -8.24
CA SER A 90 9.77 18.99 -8.56
C SER A 90 9.40 19.97 -7.45
N TYR A 91 8.15 19.97 -6.99
CA TYR A 91 7.66 20.92 -6.00
C TYR A 91 8.27 20.68 -4.61
N GLY A 92 8.38 19.41 -4.19
CA GLY A 92 8.91 19.01 -2.89
C GLY A 92 10.43 18.96 -2.84
N ASN A 93 11.13 19.05 -3.98
CA ASN A 93 12.56 18.77 -4.10
C ASN A 93 12.94 17.40 -3.49
N VAL A 94 12.15 16.37 -3.81
CA VAL A 94 12.31 14.98 -3.33
C VAL A 94 12.37 14.02 -4.51
N ILE A 95 12.97 12.86 -4.33
CA ILE A 95 12.84 11.76 -5.30
C ILE A 95 11.52 11.05 -5.03
N VAL A 96 10.69 10.88 -6.06
CA VAL A 96 9.46 10.09 -5.95
C VAL A 96 9.66 8.77 -6.69
N ILE A 97 9.22 7.67 -6.09
CA ILE A 97 9.28 6.35 -6.68
C ILE A 97 7.88 5.75 -6.67
N THR A 98 7.42 5.26 -7.82
CA THR A 98 6.23 4.41 -7.93
C THR A 98 6.68 3.04 -8.41
N PHE A 99 5.99 1.97 -8.02
CA PHE A 99 6.39 0.63 -8.42
C PHE A 99 5.19 -0.30 -8.52
N ASN A 100 5.41 -1.44 -9.16
CA ASN A 100 4.44 -2.51 -9.31
C ASN A 100 4.82 -3.69 -8.41
N TYR A 101 3.81 -4.30 -7.81
CA TYR A 101 3.93 -5.53 -7.04
C TYR A 101 2.87 -6.53 -7.54
N ARG A 102 3.07 -7.83 -7.30
CA ARG A 102 2.08 -8.83 -7.72
C ARG A 102 0.75 -8.61 -7.00
N VAL A 103 -0.33 -8.62 -7.76
CA VAL A 103 -1.72 -8.48 -7.29
C VAL A 103 -2.51 -9.77 -7.45
N GLY A 104 -3.66 -9.83 -6.78
CA GLY A 104 -4.66 -10.88 -6.85
C GLY A 104 -4.12 -12.25 -6.48
N VAL A 105 -4.50 -13.25 -7.28
CA VAL A 105 -4.09 -14.64 -7.09
C VAL A 105 -2.56 -14.77 -7.07
N LEU A 106 -1.86 -14.11 -8.00
CA LEU A 106 -0.40 -14.23 -8.14
C LEU A 106 0.35 -13.55 -6.98
N GLY A 107 -0.24 -12.52 -6.38
CA GLY A 107 0.34 -11.80 -5.25
C GLY A 107 0.02 -12.39 -3.88
N PHE A 108 -1.13 -13.04 -3.72
CA PHE A 108 -1.68 -13.29 -2.39
C PHE A 108 -2.31 -14.67 -2.19
N LEU A 109 -2.18 -15.60 -3.15
CA LEU A 109 -2.64 -16.97 -2.96
C LEU A 109 -1.92 -17.63 -1.77
N SER A 110 -2.71 -18.18 -0.85
CA SER A 110 -2.21 -18.91 0.30
C SER A 110 -3.02 -20.18 0.56
N THR A 111 -2.31 -21.23 0.91
CA THR A 111 -2.86 -22.55 1.28
C THR A 111 -3.05 -22.70 2.77
N GLY A 112 -2.65 -21.70 3.58
CA GLY A 112 -2.65 -21.78 5.05
C GLY A 112 -1.62 -22.75 5.62
N ASP A 113 -0.71 -23.26 4.79
CA ASP A 113 0.40 -24.12 5.15
C ASP A 113 1.68 -23.73 4.36
N GLN A 114 2.68 -24.61 4.36
CA GLN A 114 3.98 -24.35 3.74
C GLN A 114 3.99 -24.46 2.20
N ALA A 115 2.95 -25.02 1.56
CA ALA A 115 2.92 -25.20 0.10
C ALA A 115 2.87 -23.86 -0.65
N ALA A 116 2.05 -22.94 -0.14
CA ALA A 116 1.99 -21.54 -0.53
C ALA A 116 1.61 -20.71 0.71
N LYS A 117 2.60 -19.99 1.26
CA LYS A 117 2.42 -19.17 2.47
C LYS A 117 1.56 -17.93 2.23
N GLY A 118 1.66 -17.33 1.04
CA GLY A 118 1.01 -16.07 0.69
C GLY A 118 1.97 -14.88 0.75
N ASN A 119 1.41 -13.67 0.84
CA ASN A 119 2.15 -12.41 1.03
C ASN A 119 3.21 -12.09 -0.05
N TYR A 120 3.16 -12.71 -1.23
CA TYR A 120 4.13 -12.45 -2.30
C TYR A 120 4.13 -10.99 -2.75
N GLY A 121 2.96 -10.35 -2.83
CA GLY A 121 2.84 -8.92 -3.14
C GLY A 121 3.47 -8.02 -2.06
N LEU A 122 3.40 -8.39 -0.78
CA LEU A 122 4.11 -7.67 0.29
C LEU A 122 5.63 -7.90 0.20
N LEU A 123 6.05 -9.12 -0.08
CA LEU A 123 7.46 -9.45 -0.30
C LEU A 123 8.06 -8.69 -1.50
N ASP A 124 7.27 -8.48 -2.56
CA ASP A 124 7.68 -7.64 -3.69
C ASP A 124 7.88 -6.18 -3.26
N GLN A 125 7.00 -5.64 -2.42
CA GLN A 125 7.14 -4.29 -1.86
C GLN A 125 8.40 -4.18 -0.99
N ILE A 126 8.67 -5.17 -0.13
CA ILE A 126 9.88 -5.24 0.68
C ILE A 126 11.13 -5.32 -0.21
N GLN A 127 11.09 -6.13 -1.27
CA GLN A 127 12.20 -6.25 -2.23
C GLN A 127 12.44 -4.93 -2.99
N ALA A 128 11.38 -4.22 -3.38
CA ALA A 128 11.50 -2.88 -3.96
C ALA A 128 12.16 -1.91 -2.97
N LEU A 129 11.75 -1.92 -1.69
CA LEU A 129 12.35 -1.08 -0.65
C LEU A 129 13.82 -1.41 -0.39
N ARG A 130 14.20 -2.70 -0.41
CA ARG A 130 15.61 -3.13 -0.34
C ARG A 130 16.40 -2.57 -1.52
N TRP A 131 15.89 -2.74 -2.74
CA TRP A 131 16.54 -2.22 -3.94
C TRP A 131 16.70 -0.69 -3.85
N ILE A 132 15.67 0.02 -3.41
CA ILE A 132 15.72 1.48 -3.23
C ILE A 132 16.79 1.85 -2.20
N SER A 133 16.80 1.21 -1.03
CA SER A 133 17.79 1.48 0.02
C SER A 133 19.23 1.28 -0.48
N GLU A 134 19.49 0.24 -1.27
CA GLU A 134 20.81 -0.08 -1.80
C GLU A 134 21.24 0.79 -3.00
N ASN A 135 20.29 1.30 -3.80
CA ASN A 135 20.59 1.91 -5.10
C ASN A 135 20.24 3.40 -5.21
N ILE A 136 19.39 3.95 -4.33
CA ILE A 136 18.87 5.31 -4.53
C ILE A 136 19.94 6.40 -4.41
N GLY A 137 21.06 6.09 -3.75
CA GLY A 137 22.25 6.95 -3.72
C GLY A 137 22.80 7.26 -5.11
N PHE A 138 22.70 6.34 -6.07
CA PHE A 138 23.13 6.57 -7.46
C PHE A 138 22.25 7.58 -8.20
N PHE A 139 21.04 7.83 -7.70
CA PHE A 139 20.10 8.82 -8.24
C PHE A 139 20.12 10.13 -7.43
N GLY A 140 21.07 10.27 -6.50
CA GLY A 140 21.16 11.42 -5.60
C GLY A 140 20.16 11.40 -4.45
N GLY A 141 19.60 10.23 -4.10
CA GLY A 141 18.69 10.07 -2.97
C GLY A 141 19.38 9.61 -1.69
N ASP A 142 18.77 9.91 -0.56
CA ASP A 142 19.23 9.54 0.77
C ASP A 142 18.48 8.30 1.28
N SER A 143 19.19 7.17 1.39
CA SER A 143 18.64 5.90 1.89
C SER A 143 18.18 5.98 3.36
N ASN A 144 18.70 6.93 4.13
CA ASN A 144 18.30 7.14 5.53
C ASN A 144 17.05 8.05 5.66
N ARG A 145 16.54 8.58 4.53
CA ARG A 145 15.35 9.44 4.49
C ARG A 145 14.30 8.92 3.52
N ILE A 146 14.05 7.62 3.56
CA ILE A 146 12.97 6.95 2.84
C ILE A 146 11.66 7.07 3.64
N THR A 147 10.65 7.63 2.97
CA THR A 147 9.25 7.71 3.43
C THR A 147 8.39 6.84 2.52
N VAL A 148 7.68 5.86 3.08
CA VAL A 148 6.68 5.08 2.35
C VAL A 148 5.31 5.71 2.50
N PHE A 149 4.52 5.75 1.44
CA PHE A 149 3.17 6.29 1.49
C PHE A 149 2.22 5.59 0.53
N GLY A 150 0.95 5.58 0.86
CA GLY A 150 -0.07 4.92 0.05
C GLY A 150 -1.47 5.37 0.42
N SER A 151 -2.42 5.05 -0.45
CA SER A 151 -3.83 5.37 -0.25
C SER A 151 -4.73 4.13 -0.32
N GLY A 152 -5.75 4.06 0.54
CA GLY A 152 -6.68 2.94 0.60
C GLY A 152 -5.96 1.63 0.91
N ILE A 153 -6.00 0.68 -0.01
CA ILE A 153 -5.25 -0.56 0.12
C ILE A 153 -3.73 -0.33 0.13
N GLY A 154 -3.22 0.66 -0.61
CA GLY A 154 -1.81 1.03 -0.52
C GLY A 154 -1.44 1.50 0.89
N ALA A 155 -2.37 2.18 1.59
CA ALA A 155 -2.19 2.57 2.98
C ALA A 155 -2.26 1.36 3.94
N SER A 156 -3.13 0.38 3.66
CA SER A 156 -3.13 -0.90 4.38
C SER A 156 -1.81 -1.65 4.20
N CYS A 157 -1.23 -1.68 2.99
CA CYS A 157 0.11 -2.21 2.75
C CYS A 157 1.17 -1.47 3.59
N VAL A 158 1.19 -0.14 3.57
CA VAL A 158 2.11 0.66 4.40
C VAL A 158 1.96 0.31 5.87
N SER A 159 0.73 0.22 6.38
CA SER A 159 0.44 -0.15 7.76
C SER A 159 0.86 -1.58 8.11
N LEU A 160 0.84 -2.52 7.16
CA LEU A 160 1.31 -3.89 7.36
C LEU A 160 2.84 -3.96 7.32
N LEU A 161 3.47 -3.19 6.42
CA LEU A 161 4.93 -3.10 6.35
C LEU A 161 5.53 -2.53 7.63
N THR A 162 4.87 -1.57 8.30
CA THR A 162 5.31 -1.05 9.60
C THR A 162 5.23 -2.08 10.73
N LEU A 163 4.50 -3.18 10.55
CA LEU A 163 4.35 -4.27 11.52
C LEU A 163 5.18 -5.51 11.16
N SER A 164 5.88 -5.49 10.02
CA SER A 164 6.68 -6.61 9.56
C SER A 164 8.15 -6.41 9.93
N HIS A 165 8.73 -7.41 10.59
CA HIS A 165 10.16 -7.42 10.93
C HIS A 165 11.06 -7.39 9.66
N HIS A 166 10.55 -7.86 8.52
CA HIS A 166 11.27 -7.82 7.24
C HIS A 166 11.47 -6.40 6.69
N SER A 167 10.73 -5.41 7.21
CA SER A 167 10.81 -4.01 6.80
C SER A 167 11.78 -3.16 7.62
N GLU A 168 12.32 -3.71 8.71
CA GLU A 168 13.18 -2.96 9.62
C GLU A 168 14.40 -2.38 8.90
N GLY A 169 14.62 -1.07 9.10
CA GLY A 169 15.73 -0.34 8.48
C GLY A 169 15.58 -0.04 6.99
N LEU A 170 14.46 -0.43 6.35
CA LEU A 170 14.23 -0.14 4.92
C LEU A 170 13.58 1.23 4.69
N PHE A 171 12.81 1.74 5.65
CA PHE A 171 12.24 3.07 5.63
C PHE A 171 12.13 3.62 7.05
N HIS A 172 11.90 4.94 7.15
CA HIS A 172 11.96 5.66 8.42
C HIS A 172 10.63 6.35 8.75
N ARG A 173 9.82 6.63 7.72
CA ARG A 173 8.56 7.37 7.86
C ARG A 173 7.46 6.71 7.04
N ALA A 174 6.24 6.80 7.52
CA ALA A 174 5.06 6.22 6.87
C ALA A 174 3.94 7.26 6.77
N ILE A 175 3.31 7.39 5.60
CA ILE A 175 2.09 8.20 5.41
C ILE A 175 0.94 7.26 4.98
N ILE A 176 -0.06 7.15 5.84
CA ILE A 176 -1.16 6.19 5.73
C ILE A 176 -2.47 6.95 5.42
N GLN A 177 -2.84 7.01 4.15
CA GLN A 177 -3.98 7.80 3.68
C GLN A 177 -5.21 6.91 3.47
N SER A 178 -6.26 7.09 4.28
CA SER A 178 -7.57 6.42 4.06
C SER A 178 -7.52 4.88 4.07
N GLY A 179 -6.65 4.29 4.89
CA GLY A 179 -6.56 2.84 5.06
C GLY A 179 -5.82 2.45 6.33
N SER A 180 -5.89 1.18 6.71
CA SER A 180 -5.27 0.64 7.93
C SER A 180 -5.14 -0.87 7.82
N ALA A 181 -4.16 -1.46 8.52
CA ALA A 181 -4.08 -2.91 8.69
C ALA A 181 -5.25 -3.52 9.48
N LEU A 182 -6.01 -2.69 10.23
CA LEU A 182 -7.15 -3.12 11.05
C LEU A 182 -8.49 -3.14 10.30
N SER A 183 -8.52 -2.74 9.04
CA SER A 183 -9.77 -2.75 8.28
C SER A 183 -10.18 -4.18 7.90
N SER A 184 -11.48 -4.48 7.85
CA SER A 184 -11.99 -5.84 7.52
C SER A 184 -11.52 -6.40 6.16
N TRP A 185 -11.16 -5.49 5.25
CA TRP A 185 -10.62 -5.80 3.91
C TRP A 185 -9.08 -5.74 3.83
N ALA A 186 -8.37 -5.52 4.93
CA ALA A 186 -6.91 -5.40 4.93
C ALA A 186 -6.22 -6.76 4.92
N VAL A 187 -6.77 -7.73 5.65
CA VAL A 187 -6.23 -9.08 5.83
C VAL A 187 -7.29 -10.13 5.44
N ASN A 188 -6.85 -11.20 4.81
CA ASN A 188 -7.65 -12.38 4.51
C ASN A 188 -7.48 -13.44 5.60
N TYR A 189 -8.51 -13.62 6.42
CA TYR A 189 -8.55 -14.63 7.47
C TYR A 189 -9.01 -16.02 6.99
N GLN A 190 -9.39 -16.16 5.72
CA GLN A 190 -9.88 -17.42 5.14
C GLN A 190 -9.17 -17.83 3.83
N PRO A 191 -7.83 -17.79 3.75
CA PRO A 191 -7.11 -18.05 2.50
C PRO A 191 -7.35 -19.44 1.93
N VAL A 192 -7.40 -20.46 2.80
CA VAL A 192 -7.63 -21.87 2.40
C VAL A 192 -8.94 -22.04 1.63
N LYS A 193 -9.99 -21.33 2.05
CA LYS A 193 -11.31 -21.38 1.42
C LYS A 193 -11.25 -20.86 -0.02
N TYR A 194 -10.69 -19.67 -0.22
CA TYR A 194 -10.66 -19.03 -1.54
C TYR A 194 -9.68 -19.72 -2.50
N THR A 195 -8.54 -20.21 -1.99
CA THR A 195 -7.59 -21.00 -2.78
C THR A 195 -8.20 -22.31 -3.27
N ARG A 196 -8.96 -23.03 -2.44
CA ARG A 196 -9.67 -24.25 -2.86
C ARG A 196 -10.75 -23.95 -3.90
N LEU A 197 -11.53 -22.88 -3.72
CA LEU A 197 -12.53 -22.46 -4.71
C LEU A 197 -11.89 -22.16 -6.07
N LEU A 198 -10.74 -21.49 -6.08
CA LEU A 198 -9.97 -21.26 -7.30
C LEU A 198 -9.51 -22.57 -7.92
N ALA A 199 -8.88 -23.45 -7.12
CA ALA A 199 -8.38 -24.73 -7.58
C ALA A 199 -9.48 -25.60 -8.20
N GLU A 200 -10.69 -25.59 -7.64
CA GLU A 200 -11.87 -26.23 -8.22
C GLU A 200 -12.22 -25.68 -9.60
N LYS A 201 -12.25 -24.35 -9.77
CA LYS A 201 -12.60 -23.71 -11.04
C LYS A 201 -11.61 -23.98 -12.16
N VAL A 202 -10.33 -24.11 -11.84
CA VAL A 202 -9.28 -24.39 -12.84
C VAL A 202 -8.90 -25.87 -12.95
N GLY A 203 -9.62 -26.77 -12.28
CA GLY A 203 -9.39 -28.21 -12.37
C GLY A 203 -8.11 -28.70 -11.66
N CYS A 204 -7.68 -27.99 -10.62
CA CYS A 204 -6.57 -28.34 -9.73
C CYS A 204 -7.03 -28.80 -8.34
N ASN A 205 -8.26 -29.32 -8.21
CA ASN A 205 -8.81 -29.76 -6.93
C ASN A 205 -8.21 -31.11 -6.48
N VAL A 206 -7.04 -31.04 -5.87
CA VAL A 206 -6.36 -32.18 -5.24
C VAL A 206 -6.26 -31.96 -3.73
N LEU A 207 -6.22 -33.06 -2.96
CA LEU A 207 -6.21 -33.00 -1.49
C LEU A 207 -4.89 -32.52 -0.93
N ASP A 208 -3.78 -32.89 -1.57
CA ASP A 208 -2.43 -32.47 -1.18
C ASP A 208 -2.15 -31.04 -1.68
N THR A 209 -1.73 -30.17 -0.77
CA THR A 209 -1.55 -28.75 -1.08
C THR A 209 -0.33 -28.48 -1.95
N LEU A 210 0.72 -29.32 -1.88
CA LEU A 210 1.89 -29.20 -2.75
C LEU A 210 1.51 -29.54 -4.19
N ASP A 211 0.81 -30.67 -4.40
CA ASP A 211 0.31 -31.06 -5.72
C ASP A 211 -0.67 -30.02 -6.28
N MET A 212 -1.51 -29.41 -5.43
CA MET A 212 -2.44 -28.35 -5.82
C MET A 212 -1.68 -27.12 -6.33
N VAL A 213 -0.68 -26.65 -5.58
CA VAL A 213 0.13 -25.49 -5.98
C VAL A 213 0.93 -25.79 -7.25
N ASP A 214 1.47 -27.00 -7.40
CA ASP A 214 2.17 -27.42 -8.61
C ASP A 214 1.26 -27.53 -9.83
N CYS A 215 -0.01 -27.89 -9.63
CA CYS A 215 -1.02 -27.81 -10.69
C CYS A 215 -1.32 -26.35 -11.07
N LEU A 216 -1.51 -25.46 -10.09
CA LEU A 216 -1.79 -24.05 -10.31
C LEU A 216 -0.64 -23.34 -11.05
N ARG A 217 0.62 -23.66 -10.73
CA ARG A 217 1.80 -23.12 -11.44
C ARG A 217 1.85 -23.49 -12.93
N LYS A 218 1.16 -24.55 -13.36
CA LYS A 218 1.09 -24.97 -14.77
C LYS A 218 -0.03 -24.26 -15.54
N LYS A 219 -0.89 -23.50 -14.86
CA LYS A 219 -1.95 -22.72 -15.50
C LYS A 219 -1.39 -21.41 -16.03
N SER A 220 -2.02 -20.89 -17.07
CA SER A 220 -1.70 -19.55 -17.54
C SER A 220 -2.18 -18.50 -16.52
N SER A 221 -1.45 -17.39 -16.38
CA SER A 221 -1.84 -16.27 -15.53
C SER A 221 -3.26 -15.79 -15.84
N ARG A 222 -3.61 -15.70 -17.12
CA ARG A 222 -4.96 -15.33 -17.59
C ARG A 222 -6.04 -16.28 -17.06
N GLU A 223 -5.82 -17.60 -17.15
CA GLU A 223 -6.78 -18.60 -16.65
C GLU A 223 -7.01 -18.48 -15.13
N LEU A 224 -5.99 -18.07 -14.37
CA LEU A 224 -6.09 -17.87 -12.93
C LEU A 224 -6.82 -16.57 -12.57
N VAL A 225 -6.49 -15.47 -13.26
CA VAL A 225 -7.01 -14.12 -12.96
C VAL A 225 -8.46 -13.94 -13.41
N GLU A 226 -8.89 -14.58 -14.50
CA GLU A 226 -10.26 -14.48 -15.02
C GLU A 226 -11.31 -15.20 -14.16
N GLN A 227 -10.90 -15.90 -13.09
CA GLN A 227 -11.83 -16.61 -12.23
C GLN A 227 -12.59 -15.68 -11.28
N ASP A 228 -13.91 -15.74 -11.36
CA ASP A 228 -14.78 -14.99 -10.46
C ASP A 228 -14.83 -15.63 -9.07
N ILE A 229 -14.04 -15.10 -8.12
CA ILE A 229 -14.00 -15.54 -6.72
C ILE A 229 -14.50 -14.40 -5.82
N GLN A 230 -15.75 -14.50 -5.40
CA GLN A 230 -16.40 -13.48 -4.59
C GLN A 230 -16.16 -13.70 -3.09
N PRO A 231 -15.55 -12.74 -2.37
CA PRO A 231 -15.44 -12.80 -0.93
C PRO A 231 -16.76 -12.46 -0.23
N ALA A 232 -16.79 -12.66 1.08
CA ALA A 232 -17.83 -12.05 1.91
C ALA A 232 -17.79 -10.51 1.77
N ARG A 233 -18.94 -9.85 1.91
CA ARG A 233 -19.05 -8.38 1.82
C ARG A 233 -18.06 -7.72 2.78
N TYR A 234 -17.33 -6.71 2.29
CA TYR A 234 -16.26 -5.98 3.01
C TYR A 234 -15.02 -6.79 3.41
N HIS A 235 -14.85 -7.98 2.84
CA HIS A 235 -13.66 -8.80 3.01
C HIS A 235 -12.97 -8.99 1.66
N VAL A 236 -11.74 -9.53 1.67
CA VAL A 236 -10.94 -9.81 0.49
C VAL A 236 -10.74 -11.31 0.29
N ALA A 237 -10.74 -11.76 -0.96
CA ALA A 237 -10.54 -13.18 -1.30
C ALA A 237 -9.04 -13.52 -1.43
N PHE A 238 -8.28 -12.61 -2.03
CA PHE A 238 -6.82 -12.67 -2.17
C PHE A 238 -6.26 -11.34 -1.68
N GLY A 239 -5.52 -11.39 -0.58
CA GLY A 239 -4.90 -10.26 0.10
C GLY A 239 -3.93 -10.77 1.17
N PRO A 240 -3.29 -9.88 1.93
CA PRO A 240 -2.37 -10.26 3.00
C PRO A 240 -2.94 -11.30 3.96
N VAL A 241 -2.10 -12.22 4.43
CA VAL A 241 -2.47 -13.28 5.37
C VAL A 241 -1.53 -13.26 6.58
N ILE A 242 -2.02 -13.74 7.72
CA ILE A 242 -1.17 -13.98 8.90
C ILE A 242 -0.45 -15.31 8.66
N ASP A 243 0.81 -15.23 8.23
CA ASP A 243 1.64 -16.38 7.85
C ASP A 243 2.62 -16.79 8.98
N GLY A 244 2.69 -16.02 10.07
CA GLY A 244 3.63 -16.26 11.16
C GLY A 244 5.06 -15.85 10.83
N ASP A 245 5.28 -15.14 9.72
CA ASP A 245 6.60 -14.72 9.22
C ASP A 245 6.54 -13.27 8.74
N VAL A 246 6.04 -13.01 7.53
CA VAL A 246 5.89 -11.63 7.02
C VAL A 246 4.95 -10.84 7.91
N ILE A 247 3.81 -11.43 8.28
CA ILE A 247 2.86 -10.91 9.26
C ILE A 247 2.80 -11.94 10.40
N PRO A 248 3.52 -11.70 11.52
CA PRO A 248 3.69 -12.72 12.57
C PRO A 248 2.40 -13.08 13.31
N ASP A 249 1.52 -12.12 13.55
CA ASP A 249 0.27 -12.29 14.29
C ASP A 249 -0.80 -11.30 13.78
N ASP A 250 -1.97 -11.29 14.39
CA ASP A 250 -3.03 -10.33 14.07
C ASP A 250 -2.50 -8.89 14.19
N PRO A 251 -2.75 -8.01 13.20
CA PRO A 251 -2.31 -6.62 13.25
C PRO A 251 -2.76 -5.87 14.51
N GLU A 252 -3.92 -6.20 15.09
CA GLU A 252 -4.37 -5.62 16.36
C GLU A 252 -3.39 -5.95 17.50
N ILE A 253 -2.96 -7.22 17.59
CA ILE A 253 -2.01 -7.71 18.59
C ILE A 253 -0.63 -7.11 18.37
N LEU A 254 -0.14 -7.06 17.12
CA LEU A 254 1.17 -6.48 16.80
C LEU A 254 1.24 -4.99 17.12
N MET A 255 0.13 -4.26 16.92
CA MET A 255 0.04 -2.86 17.32
C MET A 255 0.07 -2.69 18.84
N GLU A 256 -0.61 -3.54 19.60
CA GLU A 256 -0.55 -3.50 21.08
C GLU A 256 0.87 -3.80 21.63
N GLN A 257 1.65 -4.62 20.92
CA GLN A 257 3.04 -4.94 21.27
C GLN A 257 4.02 -3.80 20.96
N GLY A 258 3.62 -2.83 20.13
CA GLY A 258 4.44 -1.65 19.82
C GLY A 258 5.51 -1.88 18.76
N GLU A 259 5.38 -2.90 17.91
CA GLU A 259 6.33 -3.21 16.83
C GLU A 259 6.52 -2.04 15.82
N PHE A 260 5.54 -1.15 15.70
CA PHE A 260 5.59 0.01 14.80
C PHE A 260 6.23 1.28 15.40
N LEU A 261 6.69 1.26 16.67
CA LEU A 261 7.11 2.47 17.39
C LEU A 261 8.39 3.15 16.83
N ASN A 262 9.09 2.51 15.89
CA ASN A 262 10.33 3.01 15.31
C ASN A 262 10.13 4.00 14.14
N TYR A 263 8.90 4.23 13.70
CA TYR A 263 8.61 5.04 12.50
C TYR A 263 7.91 6.36 12.85
N ASP A 264 8.25 7.43 12.13
CA ASP A 264 7.42 8.65 12.11
C ASP A 264 6.19 8.39 11.24
N ILE A 265 5.00 8.40 11.82
CA ILE A 265 3.75 8.08 11.12
C ILE A 265 2.84 9.30 11.00
N MET A 266 2.42 9.60 9.77
CA MET A 266 1.30 10.49 9.46
C MET A 266 0.13 9.64 8.97
N LEU A 267 -1.07 9.87 9.49
CA LEU A 267 -2.29 9.19 9.01
C LEU A 267 -3.46 10.15 8.92
N GLY A 268 -4.41 9.83 8.03
CA GLY A 268 -5.59 10.65 7.83
C GLY A 268 -6.71 9.92 7.09
N VAL A 269 -7.91 10.48 7.16
CA VAL A 269 -9.12 10.01 6.49
C VAL A 269 -9.84 11.19 5.87
N ASN A 270 -10.60 10.95 4.80
CA ASN A 270 -11.46 11.95 4.18
C ASN A 270 -12.80 12.05 4.90
N GLN A 271 -13.45 13.21 4.84
CA GLN A 271 -14.78 13.40 5.43
C GLN A 271 -15.84 12.43 4.88
N GLY A 272 -15.72 12.04 3.61
CA GLY A 272 -16.75 11.30 2.87
C GLY A 272 -16.34 9.93 2.33
N GLU A 273 -15.46 9.18 3.03
CA GLU A 273 -14.96 7.87 2.57
C GLU A 273 -16.08 6.91 2.11
N GLY A 274 -17.19 6.91 2.85
CA GLY A 274 -18.32 6.00 2.64
C GLY A 274 -19.27 6.36 1.50
N LEU A 275 -18.92 7.27 0.57
CA LEU A 275 -19.87 7.73 -0.45
C LEU A 275 -20.51 6.57 -1.26
N ARG A 276 -19.70 5.61 -1.74
CA ARG A 276 -20.20 4.47 -2.53
C ARG A 276 -21.16 3.56 -1.77
N PHE A 277 -21.17 3.61 -0.44
CA PHE A 277 -22.06 2.80 0.38
C PHE A 277 -23.51 3.29 0.31
N VAL A 278 -23.71 4.61 0.10
CA VAL A 278 -25.04 5.24 0.03
C VAL A 278 -25.43 5.65 -1.40
N GLU A 279 -24.49 5.70 -2.34
CA GLU A 279 -24.76 6.19 -3.71
C GLU A 279 -25.88 5.43 -4.44
N ASN A 280 -25.98 4.11 -4.25
CA ASN A 280 -27.04 3.30 -4.88
C ASN A 280 -28.34 3.25 -4.07
N VAL A 281 -28.37 3.95 -2.95
CA VAL A 281 -29.41 3.88 -1.92
C VAL A 281 -30.11 5.24 -1.75
N VAL A 282 -29.43 6.33 -2.13
CA VAL A 282 -29.99 7.68 -2.15
C VAL A 282 -30.81 7.84 -3.43
N ASP A 283 -32.13 7.93 -3.28
CA ASP A 283 -32.97 8.39 -4.38
C ASP A 283 -32.85 9.93 -4.48
N SER A 284 -32.69 10.43 -5.71
CA SER A 284 -32.50 11.87 -5.96
C SER A 284 -33.71 12.74 -5.58
N GLU A 285 -34.89 12.14 -5.45
CA GLU A 285 -36.13 12.84 -5.08
C GLU A 285 -36.48 12.71 -3.58
N ASP A 286 -36.24 11.54 -2.97
CA ASP A 286 -36.72 11.22 -1.61
C ASP A 286 -35.60 11.07 -0.55
N GLY A 287 -34.32 11.17 -0.95
CA GLY A 287 -33.19 10.98 -0.03
C GLY A 287 -33.01 9.51 0.37
N VAL A 288 -32.51 9.26 1.58
CA VAL A 288 -32.34 7.89 2.12
C VAL A 288 -33.58 7.52 2.93
N SER A 289 -34.32 6.48 2.51
CA SER A 289 -35.45 6.00 3.30
C SER A 289 -35.00 5.33 4.60
N GLY A 290 -35.89 5.20 5.60
CA GLY A 290 -35.56 4.53 6.86
C GLY A 290 -35.13 3.06 6.67
N ASN A 291 -35.76 2.35 5.73
CA ASN A 291 -35.42 0.96 5.41
C ASN A 291 -34.06 0.85 4.73
N ASP A 292 -33.74 1.82 3.88
CA ASP A 292 -32.48 1.92 3.17
C ASP A 292 -31.30 2.22 4.11
N PHE A 293 -31.54 3.09 5.10
CA PHE A 293 -30.60 3.33 6.18
C PHE A 293 -30.38 2.08 7.04
N ASP A 294 -31.46 1.40 7.46
CA ASP A 294 -31.36 0.19 8.28
C ASP A 294 -30.67 -0.96 7.54
N PHE A 295 -30.97 -1.17 6.25
CA PHE A 295 -30.26 -2.15 5.42
C PHE A 295 -28.78 -1.83 5.32
N SER A 296 -28.45 -0.56 5.07
CA SER A 296 -27.07 -0.08 4.99
C SER A 296 -26.34 -0.32 6.33
N VAL A 297 -26.84 0.23 7.43
CA VAL A 297 -26.20 0.17 8.76
C VAL A 297 -26.13 -1.25 9.34
N SER A 298 -27.10 -2.12 9.02
CA SER A 298 -27.04 -3.54 9.42
C SER A 298 -25.78 -4.24 8.88
N CYS A 299 -25.24 -3.77 7.75
CA CYS A 299 -24.05 -4.34 7.15
C CYS A 299 -22.74 -3.89 7.82
N ILE A 300 -22.78 -2.88 8.71
CA ILE A 300 -21.63 -2.38 9.48
C ILE A 300 -21.49 -3.11 10.83
N ARG A 301 -22.61 -3.59 11.41
CA ARG A 301 -22.62 -4.26 12.73
C ARG A 301 -22.18 -5.72 12.63
N ILE A 302 -20.88 -5.97 12.46
CA ILE A 302 -20.28 -7.28 12.76
C ILE A 302 -18.92 -7.05 13.43
N GLY A 303 -18.90 -7.02 14.77
CA GLY A 303 -17.68 -6.95 15.60
C GLY A 303 -18.00 -6.66 17.07
N PRO A 304 -17.35 -7.33 18.07
CA PRO A 304 -17.70 -7.19 19.47
C PRO A 304 -17.22 -5.86 20.07
N THR A 305 -18.04 -5.30 20.94
CA THR A 305 -17.75 -4.11 21.74
C THR A 305 -16.55 -4.34 22.66
N GLY A 306 -15.39 -3.79 22.29
CA GLY A 306 -14.19 -3.71 23.13
C GLY A 306 -13.86 -2.26 23.52
N THR A 307 -13.67 -2.03 24.81
CA THR A 307 -13.40 -0.72 25.43
C THR A 307 -11.99 -0.20 25.11
N THR A 308 -11.88 0.97 24.47
CA THR A 308 -10.60 1.68 24.27
C THR A 308 -10.05 2.25 25.58
N GLN A 309 -8.87 1.79 25.99
CA GLN A 309 -8.00 2.47 26.96
C GLN A 309 -6.97 3.32 26.22
N LYS A 310 -6.90 4.62 26.55
CA LYS A 310 -5.96 5.57 25.95
C LYS A 310 -4.54 5.33 26.47
N GLN A 311 -3.57 5.12 25.58
CA GLN A 311 -2.16 5.47 25.83
C GLN A 311 -1.63 6.39 24.73
N GLY A 312 -0.80 7.34 25.16
CA GLY A 312 -0.44 8.53 24.41
C GLY A 312 0.68 8.31 23.40
N ALA A 313 0.32 8.30 22.13
CA ALA A 313 1.20 8.70 21.04
C ALA A 313 0.76 10.10 20.57
N LYS A 314 1.72 11.00 20.31
CA LYS A 314 1.44 12.31 19.70
C LYS A 314 1.08 12.11 18.24
N LEU A 315 -0.18 11.81 17.95
CA LEU A 315 -0.75 11.83 16.60
C LEU A 315 -0.98 13.27 16.17
N TRP A 316 -0.38 13.67 15.05
CA TRP A 316 -0.81 14.85 14.31
C TRP A 316 -1.84 14.39 13.27
N CYS A 317 -3.13 14.62 13.56
CA CYS A 317 -4.22 14.37 12.63
C CYS A 317 -4.46 15.67 11.86
N LEU A 318 -4.06 15.74 10.59
CA LEU A 318 -4.41 16.84 9.70
C LEU A 318 -5.79 16.54 9.11
N GLN A 319 -6.77 17.31 9.55
CA GLN A 319 -8.12 17.34 8.99
C GLN A 319 -8.16 18.50 7.98
N TRP A 320 -8.26 18.18 6.69
CA TRP A 320 -8.53 19.16 5.63
C TRP A 320 -10.03 19.27 5.38
#